data_AF-A0A8T1V691-F1
#
_entry.id   AF-A0A8T1V691-F1
#
_cell.length_a   1.000
_cell.length_b   1.000
_cell.length_c   1.000
_cell.angle_alpha   90.00
_cell.angle_beta   90.00
_cell.angle_gamma   90.00
#
_symmetry.space_group_name_H-M   'P 1'
#
loop_
_entity.id
_entity.type
_entity.pdbx_description
1 polymer ?
#
loop_
_entity_poly.entity_id
_entity_poly.type
_entity_poly.pdbx_seq_one_letter_code
_entity_poly.pdbx_strand_id
1 'polypeptide(L)'
;MPPKSAAAAERLQKELAAQKTRAEALKYLQSTGSGPSQRELVQQQQLRQKQTSNATTAVAQRRVLGAQPKEPSAADKFDPRVRDNTLHAVALRRAQELQKTHQIEQRVESYRLESKSTEHNALPPGWEEVVDPASGDSYYWNETTNETVWERPGGSDVQTTEVEAAEAKPTGDQLAE
;
A
#
# COMPACT_ATOMS: atom_id res chain seq x y z
N MET A 1 -1.90 47.54 -9.65
CA MET A 1 -1.88 46.10 -9.99
C MET A 1 -2.96 45.40 -9.16
N PRO A 2 -3.91 44.66 -9.74
CA PRO A 2 -4.93 43.96 -8.96
C PRO A 2 -4.27 42.84 -8.11
N PRO A 3 -4.74 42.59 -6.88
CA PRO A 3 -4.13 41.61 -5.99
C PRO A 3 -4.29 40.19 -6.57
N LYS A 4 -3.22 39.38 -6.50
CA LYS A 4 -3.14 38.00 -7.04
C LYS A 4 -4.28 37.07 -6.59
N SER A 5 -4.95 37.38 -5.48
CA SER A 5 -6.10 36.64 -4.93
C SER A 5 -7.36 36.77 -5.78
N ALA A 6 -7.63 37.92 -6.40
CA ALA A 6 -8.83 38.13 -7.20
C ALA A 6 -8.83 37.28 -8.48
N ALA A 7 -7.67 37.18 -9.14
CA ALA A 7 -7.50 36.34 -10.32
C ALA A 7 -7.60 34.82 -9.99
N ALA A 8 -7.21 34.41 -8.79
CA ALA A 8 -7.36 33.03 -8.32
C ALA A 8 -8.83 32.68 -8.04
N ALA A 9 -9.58 33.60 -7.40
CA ALA A 9 -11.01 33.44 -7.16
C ALA A 9 -11.80 33.33 -8.48
N GLU A 10 -11.46 34.14 -9.48
CA GLU A 10 -12.12 34.09 -10.79
C GLU A 10 -11.85 32.76 -11.53
N ARG A 11 -10.63 32.22 -11.43
CA ARG A 11 -10.30 30.89 -11.97
C ARG A 11 -11.11 29.79 -11.31
N LEU A 12 -11.23 29.81 -9.98
CA LEU A 12 -12.00 28.84 -9.23
C LEU A 12 -13.50 28.93 -9.56
N GLN A 13 -14.03 30.14 -9.75
CA GLN A 13 -15.42 30.33 -10.20
C GLN A 13 -15.65 29.78 -11.61
N LYS A 14 -14.72 30.02 -12.55
CA LYS A 14 -14.79 29.47 -13.90
C LYS A 14 -14.72 27.95 -13.91
N GLU A 15 -13.87 27.36 -13.07
CA GLU A 15 -13.76 25.90 -12.93
C GLU A 15 -15.02 25.29 -12.34
N LEU A 16 -15.59 25.88 -11.28
CA LEU A 16 -16.88 25.45 -10.73
C LEU A 16 -18.02 25.56 -11.74
N ALA A 17 -18.04 26.63 -12.55
CA ALA A 17 -19.01 26.77 -13.62
C ALA A 17 -18.86 25.67 -14.68
N ALA A 18 -17.63 25.37 -15.10
CA ALA A 18 -17.34 24.30 -16.06
C ALA A 18 -17.70 22.91 -15.52
N GLN A 19 -17.51 22.66 -14.22
CA GLN A 19 -17.94 21.41 -13.59
C GLN A 19 -19.47 21.26 -13.59
N LYS A 20 -20.20 22.35 -13.28
CA LYS A 20 -21.67 22.34 -13.29
C LYS A 20 -22.23 22.09 -14.69
N THR A 21 -21.71 22.76 -15.72
CA THR A 21 -22.16 22.55 -17.10
C THR A 21 -21.88 21.13 -17.58
N ARG A 22 -20.73 20.55 -17.21
CA ARG A 22 -20.42 19.15 -17.51
C ARG A 22 -21.38 18.18 -16.82
N ALA A 23 -21.71 18.41 -15.55
CA ALA A 23 -22.66 17.59 -14.81
C ALA A 23 -24.07 17.68 -15.39
N GLU A 24 -24.49 18.87 -15.80
CA GLU A 24 -25.77 19.10 -16.48
C GLU A 24 -25.85 18.40 -17.84
N ALA A 25 -24.78 18.47 -18.64
CA ALA A 25 -24.68 17.74 -19.91
C ALA A 25 -24.76 16.22 -19.73
N LEU A 26 -24.17 15.68 -18.65
CA LEU A 26 -24.29 14.27 -18.31
C LEU A 26 -25.72 13.88 -17.91
N LYS A 27 -26.41 14.73 -17.14
CA LYS A 27 -27.84 14.52 -16.82
C LYS A 27 -28.71 14.56 -18.09
N TYR A 28 -28.43 15.49 -19.00
CA TYR A 28 -29.13 15.57 -20.29
C TYR A 28 -28.90 14.30 -21.13
N LEU A 29 -27.66 13.80 -21.20
CA LEU A 29 -27.31 12.56 -21.89
C LEU A 29 -28.01 11.33 -21.28
N GLN A 30 -28.12 11.28 -19.95
CA GLN A 30 -28.87 10.23 -19.26
C GLN A 30 -30.37 10.33 -19.51
N SER A 31 -30.94 11.54 -19.56
CA SER A 31 -32.37 11.78 -19.78
C SER A 31 -32.81 11.57 -21.23
N THR A 32 -31.94 11.88 -22.20
CA THR A 32 -32.24 11.78 -23.63
C THR A 32 -31.99 10.39 -24.19
N GLY A 33 -31.46 9.46 -23.37
CA GLY A 33 -31.16 8.09 -23.77
C GLY A 33 -30.12 8.02 -24.90
N SER A 34 -29.38 9.09 -25.16
CA SER A 34 -28.39 9.15 -26.24
C SER A 34 -27.04 8.62 -25.75
N GLY A 35 -27.03 7.33 -25.50
CA GLY A 35 -25.84 6.53 -25.20
C GLY A 35 -26.17 5.07 -25.47
N PRO A 36 -25.20 4.24 -25.89
CA PRO A 36 -25.46 2.82 -26.11
C PRO A 36 -26.06 2.25 -24.83
N SER A 37 -27.29 1.75 -24.93
CA SER A 37 -27.98 1.10 -23.82
C SER A 37 -27.05 0.05 -23.20
N GLN A 38 -27.20 -0.26 -21.90
CA GLN A 38 -26.44 -1.34 -21.25
C GLN A 38 -26.54 -2.65 -22.06
N ARG A 39 -27.68 -2.89 -22.72
CA ARG A 39 -27.91 -4.03 -23.63
C ARG A 39 -27.05 -3.95 -24.90
N GLU A 40 -26.90 -2.76 -25.47
CA GLU A 40 -26.10 -2.49 -26.67
C GLU A 40 -24.60 -2.56 -26.38
N LEU A 41 -24.17 -2.07 -25.22
CA LEU A 41 -22.80 -2.16 -24.74
C LEU A 41 -22.39 -3.63 -24.55
N VAL A 42 -23.24 -4.44 -23.92
CA VAL A 42 -23.04 -5.89 -23.78
C VAL A 42 -22.99 -6.58 -25.14
N GLN A 43 -23.89 -6.22 -26.06
CA GLN A 43 -23.89 -6.78 -27.42
C GLN A 43 -22.60 -6.44 -28.19
N GLN A 44 -22.13 -5.19 -28.07
CA GLN A 44 -20.89 -4.74 -28.68
C GLN A 44 -19.66 -5.46 -28.09
N GLN A 45 -19.64 -5.69 -26.77
CA GLN A 45 -18.59 -6.47 -26.11
C GLN A 45 -18.55 -7.91 -26.61
N GLN A 46 -19.72 -8.55 -26.76
CA GLN A 46 -19.82 -9.91 -27.29
C GLN A 46 -19.38 -10.00 -28.75
N LEU A 47 -19.77 -9.03 -29.59
CA LEU A 47 -19.30 -8.92 -30.98
C LEU A 47 -17.78 -8.81 -31.05
N ARG A 48 -17.18 -7.98 -30.19
CA ARG A 48 -15.71 -7.91 -30.08
C ARG A 48 -15.09 -9.25 -29.70
N GLN A 49 -15.64 -9.95 -28.72
CA GLN A 49 -15.13 -11.27 -28.30
C GLN A 49 -15.19 -12.29 -29.45
N LYS A 50 -16.31 -12.33 -30.18
CA LYS A 50 -16.50 -13.21 -31.35
C LYS A 50 -15.55 -12.87 -32.52
N GLN A 51 -15.19 -11.61 -32.70
CA GLN A 51 -14.19 -11.21 -33.70
C GLN A 51 -12.77 -11.59 -33.26
N THR A 52 -12.46 -11.49 -31.96
CA THR A 52 -11.14 -11.85 -31.43
C THR A 52 -10.87 -13.35 -31.38
N SER A 53 -11.91 -14.20 -31.27
CA SER A 53 -11.74 -15.66 -31.27
C SER A 53 -11.25 -16.21 -32.61
N ASN A 54 -11.63 -15.56 -33.72
CA ASN A 54 -11.16 -15.93 -35.06
C ASN A 54 -9.74 -15.38 -35.32
N ALA A 55 -9.39 -14.23 -34.74
CA ALA A 55 -8.07 -13.62 -34.91
C ALA A 55 -6.94 -14.40 -34.20
N THR A 56 -7.15 -14.86 -32.97
CA THR A 56 -6.13 -15.64 -32.24
C THR A 56 -5.94 -17.03 -32.84
N THR A 57 -7.02 -17.64 -33.33
CA THR A 57 -6.97 -18.96 -33.99
C THR A 57 -6.29 -18.89 -35.35
N ALA A 58 -6.53 -17.83 -36.14
CA ALA A 58 -5.86 -17.64 -37.43
C ALA A 58 -4.34 -17.41 -37.30
N VAL A 59 -3.89 -16.71 -36.25
CA VAL A 59 -2.46 -16.51 -35.97
C VAL A 59 -1.82 -17.81 -35.44
N ALA A 60 -2.56 -18.62 -34.68
CA ALA A 60 -2.07 -19.91 -34.19
C ALA A 60 -1.99 -20.98 -35.30
N GLN A 61 -2.96 -21.03 -36.20
CA GLN A 61 -3.00 -22.00 -37.30
C GLN A 61 -1.92 -21.75 -38.38
N ARG A 62 -1.47 -20.50 -38.56
CA ARG A 62 -0.41 -20.16 -39.52
C ARG A 62 0.98 -20.71 -39.13
N ARG A 63 1.20 -21.12 -37.87
CA ARG A 63 2.48 -21.72 -37.42
C ARG A 63 2.63 -23.21 -37.73
N VAL A 64 1.55 -23.92 -38.07
CA VAL A 64 1.57 -25.39 -38.20
C VAL A 64 1.96 -25.85 -39.62
N LEU A 65 1.92 -24.97 -40.63
CA LEU A 65 2.26 -25.29 -42.02
C LEU A 65 3.57 -24.61 -42.46
N GLY A 66 4.71 -24.95 -41.83
CA GLY A 66 6.06 -24.88 -42.41
C GLY A 66 6.55 -23.59 -43.12
N ALA A 67 5.82 -22.48 -43.06
CA ALA A 67 6.19 -21.22 -43.67
C ALA A 67 7.00 -20.43 -42.65
N GLN A 68 8.32 -20.43 -42.81
CA GLN A 68 9.22 -19.53 -42.09
C GLN A 68 8.65 -18.10 -42.11
N PRO A 69 8.68 -17.36 -40.98
CA PRO A 69 8.24 -15.99 -40.97
C PRO A 69 9.18 -15.21 -41.89
N LYS A 70 8.67 -14.75 -43.03
CA LYS A 70 9.37 -13.71 -43.79
C LYS A 70 9.44 -12.50 -42.87
N GLU A 71 10.67 -12.09 -42.54
CA GLU A 71 10.95 -10.82 -41.89
C GLU A 71 10.06 -9.73 -42.51
N PRO A 72 9.35 -8.92 -41.71
CA PRO A 72 8.47 -7.90 -42.24
C PRO A 72 9.31 -6.96 -43.11
N SER A 73 8.93 -6.87 -44.39
CA SER A 73 9.57 -5.98 -45.35
C SER A 73 9.51 -4.55 -44.81
N ALA A 74 10.48 -3.70 -45.15
CA ALA A 74 10.59 -2.34 -44.62
C ALA A 74 9.29 -1.50 -44.79
N ALA A 75 8.42 -1.88 -45.74
CA ALA A 75 7.09 -1.30 -45.94
C ALA A 75 6.08 -1.64 -44.81
N ASP A 76 6.15 -2.83 -44.19
CA ASP A 76 5.27 -3.23 -43.08
C ASP A 76 5.60 -2.51 -41.76
N LYS A 77 6.81 -1.96 -41.65
CA LYS A 77 7.26 -1.20 -40.46
C LYS A 77 6.67 0.21 -40.42
N PHE A 78 6.05 0.67 -41.50
CA PHE A 78 5.51 2.02 -41.66
C PHE A 78 3.99 2.06 -41.86
N ASP A 79 3.27 0.99 -41.48
CA ASP A 79 1.81 1.00 -41.49
C ASP A 79 1.26 1.53 -40.14
N PRO A 80 0.55 2.67 -40.10
CA PRO A 80 0.01 3.23 -38.86
C PRO A 80 -1.03 2.35 -38.16
N ARG A 81 -1.50 1.26 -38.80
CA ARG A 81 -2.35 0.23 -38.19
C ARG A 81 -1.59 -0.82 -37.36
N VAL A 82 -0.26 -0.85 -37.42
CA VAL A 82 0.62 -1.76 -36.64
C VAL A 82 1.22 -1.04 -35.41
N ARG A 83 0.64 0.10 -35.01
CA ARG A 83 1.06 0.87 -33.83
C ARG A 83 0.63 0.24 -32.50
N ASP A 84 -0.20 -0.80 -32.54
CA ASP A 84 -0.74 -1.49 -31.34
C ASP A 84 0.29 -2.30 -30.55
N ASN A 85 1.51 -2.47 -31.05
CA ASN A 85 2.60 -3.10 -30.27
C ASN A 85 3.16 -2.15 -29.19
N THR A 86 2.99 -0.84 -29.33
CA THR A 86 3.45 0.13 -28.31
C THR A 86 2.53 0.14 -27.08
N LEU A 87 1.21 0.09 -27.25
CA LEU A 87 0.29 0.17 -26.13
C LEU A 87 0.35 -1.07 -25.23
N HIS A 88 0.45 -2.27 -25.82
CA HIS A 88 0.59 -3.50 -25.04
C HIS A 88 1.95 -3.55 -24.31
N ALA A 89 3.05 -3.21 -24.99
CA ALA A 89 4.37 -3.16 -24.37
C ALA A 89 4.46 -2.10 -23.25
N VAL A 90 3.85 -0.93 -23.44
CA VAL A 90 3.76 0.12 -22.42
C VAL A 90 2.85 -0.32 -21.26
N ALA A 91 1.73 -0.98 -21.55
CA ALA A 91 0.83 -1.50 -20.51
C ALA A 91 1.51 -2.59 -19.67
N LEU A 92 2.25 -3.52 -20.28
CA LEU A 92 3.02 -4.53 -19.57
C LEU A 92 4.12 -3.91 -18.72
N ARG A 93 4.88 -2.95 -19.28
CA ARG A 93 5.90 -2.22 -18.52
C ARG A 93 5.31 -1.49 -17.33
N ARG A 94 4.19 -0.79 -17.52
CA ARG A 94 3.48 -0.09 -16.44
C ARG A 94 2.94 -1.06 -15.38
N ALA A 95 2.43 -2.23 -15.79
CA ALA A 95 1.98 -3.26 -14.87
C ALA A 95 3.15 -3.80 -14.02
N GLN A 96 4.31 -4.06 -14.64
CA GLN A 96 5.52 -4.49 -13.93
C GLN A 96 6.03 -3.40 -12.97
N GLU A 97 6.02 -2.13 -13.39
CA GLU A 97 6.39 -1.00 -12.53
C GLU A 97 5.46 -0.90 -11.31
N LEU A 98 4.14 -1.04 -11.49
CA LEU A 98 3.19 -1.02 -10.37
C LEU A 98 3.37 -2.20 -9.41
N GLN A 99 3.67 -3.40 -9.94
CA GLN A 99 4.00 -4.54 -9.09
C GLN A 99 5.29 -4.28 -8.29
N LYS A 100 6.30 -3.68 -8.93
CA LYS A 100 7.56 -3.32 -8.27
C LYS A 100 7.35 -2.24 -7.21
N THR A 101 6.58 -1.19 -7.48
CA THR A 101 6.29 -0.15 -6.49
C THR A 101 5.52 -0.73 -5.31
N HIS A 102 4.54 -1.60 -5.56
CA HIS A 102 3.80 -2.27 -4.50
C HIS A 102 4.70 -3.16 -3.62
N GLN A 103 5.62 -3.92 -4.23
CA GLN A 103 6.58 -4.73 -3.48
C GLN A 103 7.52 -3.86 -2.62
N ILE A 104 7.96 -2.70 -3.13
CA ILE A 104 8.75 -1.74 -2.36
C ILE A 104 7.95 -1.20 -1.18
N GLU A 105 6.70 -0.79 -1.40
CA GLU A 105 5.80 -0.31 -0.33
C GLU A 105 5.58 -1.36 0.75
N GLN A 106 5.31 -2.61 0.36
CA GLN A 106 5.16 -3.72 1.31
C GLN A 106 6.41 -3.94 2.15
N ARG A 107 7.59 -3.87 1.51
CA ARG A 107 8.87 -4.05 2.19
C ARG A 107 9.19 -2.89 3.14
N VAL A 108 8.84 -1.67 2.74
CA VAL A 108 8.96 -0.49 3.62
C VAL A 108 8.02 -0.62 4.82
N GLU A 109 6.78 -1.09 4.60
CA GLU A 109 5.82 -1.30 5.68
C GLU A 109 6.28 -2.41 6.64
N SER A 110 6.87 -3.51 6.13
CA SER A 110 7.44 -4.55 7.00
C SER A 110 8.56 -4.01 7.86
N TYR A 111 9.48 -3.21 7.29
CA TYR A 111 10.54 -2.60 8.09
C TYR A 111 10.00 -1.59 9.10
N ARG A 112 8.99 -0.82 8.72
CA ARG A 112 8.33 0.13 9.63
C ARG A 112 7.69 -0.58 10.82
N LEU A 113 6.98 -1.67 10.57
CA LEU A 113 6.34 -2.47 11.61
C LEU A 113 7.37 -3.16 12.51
N GLU A 114 8.47 -3.67 11.95
CA GLU A 114 9.54 -4.30 12.71
C GLU A 114 10.30 -3.29 13.58
N SER A 115 10.63 -2.10 13.06
CA SER A 115 11.19 -1.03 13.88
C SER A 115 10.23 -0.62 14.99
N LYS A 116 8.93 -0.52 14.69
CA LYS A 116 7.93 -0.17 15.70
C LYS A 116 7.82 -1.23 16.80
N SER A 117 7.90 -2.52 16.49
CA SER A 117 7.89 -3.57 17.52
C SER A 117 9.15 -3.54 18.39
N THR A 118 10.32 -3.25 17.81
CA THR A 118 11.55 -3.10 18.60
C THR A 118 11.54 -1.88 19.51
N GLU A 119 10.91 -0.77 19.13
CA GLU A 119 10.77 0.41 19.99
C GLU A 119 9.85 0.17 21.19
N HIS A 120 8.76 -0.58 21.03
CA HIS A 120 7.88 -0.95 22.15
C HIS A 120 8.56 -1.95 23.10
N ASN A 121 9.61 -2.62 22.63
CA ASN A 121 10.42 -3.54 23.42
C ASN A 121 11.81 -2.97 23.74
N ALA A 122 12.05 -1.67 23.57
CA ALA A 122 13.29 -1.03 23.97
C ALA A 122 13.11 -0.47 25.39
N LEU A 123 14.07 -0.76 26.28
CA LEU A 123 14.10 -0.10 27.58
C LEU A 123 14.30 1.41 27.41
N PRO A 124 13.76 2.25 28.31
CA PRO A 124 14.03 3.67 28.29
C PRO A 124 15.54 3.93 28.34
N PRO A 125 16.01 5.05 27.77
CA PRO A 125 17.43 5.38 27.77
C PRO A 125 17.98 5.40 29.21
N GLY A 126 19.11 4.72 29.42
CA GLY A 126 19.75 4.60 30.73
C GLY A 126 19.33 3.36 31.54
N TRP A 127 18.40 2.53 31.05
CA TRP A 127 18.04 1.27 31.70
C TRP A 127 18.63 0.06 30.97
N GLU A 128 19.19 -0.86 31.73
CA GLU A 128 19.78 -2.11 31.26
C GLU A 128 19.11 -3.30 31.92
N GLU A 129 18.88 -4.38 31.16
CA GLU A 129 18.37 -5.65 31.67
C GLU A 129 19.55 -6.53 32.09
N VAL A 130 19.54 -6.96 33.35
CA VAL A 130 20.60 -7.78 33.93
C VAL A 130 19.98 -9.02 34.54
N VAL A 131 20.57 -10.19 34.27
CA VAL A 131 20.14 -11.46 34.87
C VAL A 131 20.92 -11.67 36.17
N ASP A 132 20.20 -11.86 37.27
CA ASP A 132 20.82 -12.21 38.55
C ASP A 132 21.38 -13.65 38.49
N PRO A 133 22.70 -13.86 38.69
CA PRO A 133 23.29 -15.20 38.67
C PRO A 133 22.86 -16.07 39.86
N ALA A 134 22.35 -15.49 40.95
CA ALA A 134 21.91 -16.25 42.11
C ALA A 134 20.50 -16.85 41.93
N SER A 135 19.57 -16.04 41.40
CA SER A 135 18.15 -16.41 41.27
C SER A 135 17.79 -16.86 39.84
N GLY A 136 18.53 -16.39 38.84
CA GLY A 136 18.21 -16.58 37.41
C GLY A 136 17.15 -15.60 36.90
N ASP A 137 16.63 -14.73 37.76
CA ASP A 137 15.63 -13.72 37.43
C ASP A 137 16.26 -12.48 36.79
N SER A 138 15.53 -11.82 35.89
CA SER A 138 15.98 -10.57 35.24
C SER A 138 15.53 -9.36 36.04
N TYR A 139 16.45 -8.43 36.30
CA TYR A 139 16.17 -7.14 36.92
C TYR A 139 16.63 -6.00 36.01
N TYR A 140 16.01 -4.84 36.14
CA TYR A 140 16.33 -3.65 35.36
C TYR A 140 17.12 -2.68 36.21
N TRP A 141 18.31 -2.30 35.75
CA TRP A 141 19.19 -1.36 36.43
C TRP A 141 19.30 -0.06 35.65
N ASN A 142 19.14 1.07 36.35
CA ASN A 142 19.34 2.40 35.77
C ASN A 142 20.79 2.85 35.98
N GLU A 143 21.54 3.01 34.90
CA GLU A 143 22.95 3.44 34.93
C GLU A 143 23.12 4.90 35.40
N THR A 144 22.07 5.72 35.24
CA THR A 144 22.10 7.16 35.54
C THR A 144 21.79 7.45 37.01
N THR A 145 20.83 6.73 37.60
CA THR A 145 20.40 6.94 39.01
C THR A 145 20.91 5.86 39.96
N ASN A 146 21.50 4.78 39.43
CA ASN A 146 21.87 3.58 40.17
C ASN A 146 20.69 2.86 40.86
N GLU A 147 19.46 3.11 40.41
CA GLU A 147 18.26 2.43 40.93
C GLU A 147 18.06 1.06 40.26
N THR A 148 17.48 0.11 40.99
CA THR A 148 17.13 -1.22 40.48
C THR A 148 15.65 -1.50 40.66
N VAL A 149 15.02 -2.07 39.64
CA VAL A 149 13.58 -2.36 39.62
C VAL A 149 13.36 -3.74 39.01
N TRP A 150 12.44 -4.52 39.58
CA TRP A 150 12.07 -5.85 39.08
C TRP A 150 11.05 -5.80 37.94
N GLU A 151 10.23 -4.74 37.92
CA GLU A 151 9.29 -4.45 36.83
C GLU A 151 9.96 -3.65 35.71
N ARG A 152 9.51 -3.90 34.48
CA ARG A 152 10.08 -3.25 33.31
C ARG A 152 9.69 -1.78 33.22
N PRO A 153 10.63 -0.84 33.34
CA PRO A 153 10.33 0.58 33.25
C PRO A 153 9.90 0.92 31.82
N GLY A 154 8.74 1.56 31.65
CA GLY A 154 8.23 2.00 30.35
C GLY A 154 7.48 0.93 29.53
N GLY A 155 7.30 -0.28 30.07
CA GLY A 155 6.31 -1.20 29.54
C GLY A 155 4.92 -0.62 29.78
N SER A 156 4.17 -0.31 28.72
CA SER A 156 2.73 -0.11 28.82
C SER A 156 2.07 -1.47 29.09
N ASP A 157 2.33 -2.01 30.28
CA ASP A 157 1.63 -3.16 30.81
C ASP A 157 0.27 -2.63 31.26
N VAL A 158 -0.76 -3.04 30.53
CA VAL A 158 -2.14 -2.76 30.88
C VAL A 158 -2.40 -3.45 32.21
N GLN A 159 -2.51 -2.64 33.27
CA GLN A 159 -2.78 -3.09 34.62
C GLN A 159 -3.97 -4.07 34.67
N THR A 160 -3.75 -5.20 35.33
CA THR A 160 -4.77 -5.84 36.17
C THR A 160 -4.09 -6.28 37.45
N THR A 161 -3.94 -5.34 38.36
CA THR A 161 -3.81 -5.58 39.80
C THR A 161 -5.21 -5.76 40.40
N GLU A 162 -5.50 -6.90 41.03
CA GLU A 162 -6.41 -6.93 42.17
C GLU A 162 -5.99 -8.04 43.18
N VAL A 163 -5.42 -7.55 44.30
CA VAL A 163 -5.28 -8.08 45.69
C VAL A 163 -4.55 -9.43 45.91
N GLU A 164 -3.59 -9.56 46.84
CA GLU A 164 -3.72 -9.37 48.29
C GLU A 164 -2.29 -9.43 48.90
N ALA A 165 -1.71 -8.33 49.38
CA ALA A 165 -1.71 -7.92 50.80
C ALA A 165 -1.35 -9.04 51.80
N ALA A 166 -0.06 -9.33 51.97
CA ALA A 166 0.48 -9.85 53.23
C ALA A 166 1.95 -9.42 53.40
N GLU A 167 2.12 -8.11 53.63
CA GLU A 167 3.28 -7.58 54.31
C GLU A 167 3.26 -8.04 55.78
N ALA A 168 4.31 -8.72 56.23
CA ALA A 168 4.71 -8.72 57.63
C ALA A 168 6.20 -9.08 57.76
N LYS A 169 7.07 -8.07 57.70
CA LYS A 169 8.26 -8.07 58.57
C LYS A 169 7.84 -7.39 59.87
N PRO A 170 8.21 -7.94 61.03
CA PRO A 170 9.30 -7.26 61.71
C PRO A 170 10.31 -8.23 62.34
N THR A 171 11.59 -7.90 62.13
CA THR A 171 12.67 -7.84 63.12
C THR A 171 12.45 -8.54 64.47
N GLY A 172 13.28 -9.55 64.74
CA GLY A 172 13.46 -10.17 66.05
C GLY A 172 14.89 -10.70 66.20
N ASP A 173 15.73 -9.87 66.80
CA ASP A 173 17.10 -10.08 67.25
C ASP A 173 17.18 -11.07 68.44
N GLN A 174 18.18 -11.99 68.45
CA GLN A 174 18.79 -12.71 69.60
C GLN A 174 19.69 -13.83 69.04
N LEU A 175 21.04 -13.78 69.02
CA LEU A 175 22.06 -13.74 70.10
C LEU A 175 21.96 -14.88 71.14
N ALA A 176 23.02 -15.71 71.15
CA ALA A 176 23.52 -16.63 72.21
C ALA A 176 22.55 -17.76 72.65
N GLU A 177 22.97 -19.00 72.96
CA GLU A 177 24.22 -19.55 73.51
C GLU A 177 24.32 -21.03 73.10
#